data_AF-A0A3N6MT89-F1
#
_entry.id   AF-A0A3N6MT89-F1
#
_cell.length_a   1.000
_cell.length_b   1.000
_cell.length_c   1.000
_cell.angle_alpha   90.00
_cell.angle_beta   90.00
_cell.angle_gamma   90.00
#
_symmetry.space_group_name_H-M   'P 1'
#
loop_
_entity.id
_entity.type
_entity.pdbx_description
1 polymer ?
#
loop_
_entity_poly.entity_id
_entity_poly.type
_entity_poly.pdbx_seq_one_letter_code
_entity_poly.pdbx_strand_id
1 'polypeptide(L)'
;MTTLVVCLDRTDDVGRETGLRSPIVGWEAVRALVTDIGLADPEDSGVNSLLETLRVAQNLRDEDEEAIVAVVSGDRESMVSADRAVARQLDELIAEYEPESAVVVIDSAEDERLVPVVESRVRVDSVDRVVVRQARDIESTYYLLKQFLADEELRQTVLVPIGLTLLVFPMLATVVGPAEGAAAITSVIGLFLLYKGFSIDEIMTGVAHQVRESLYSGQVSVVTYVAAAGLTLIGLFAGGLGVSNLEDTQGVLIPAMQFAFDSVPWLAVAALTASAGRLLDEVIDEEPIRSSFLNLPFIVVAVGLVVRGFSAYFLEQQRIIDPISVPEGGALPVEGFVITGGERLALYVVTAVVISLVGARLASYFSGANGNAELADGSGGESGVTDGGPLPPDPATSAGDDGSGVEIVDSADPRSDSTDGPEPSVESESESETASDPDHDSS
;
A
#
# COMPACT_ATOMS: atom_id res chain seq x y z
N MET A 1 -47.24 7.29 -32.79
CA MET A 1 -46.43 6.33 -32.04
C MET A 1 -46.93 6.34 -30.63
N THR A 2 -47.21 5.15 -30.10
CA THR A 2 -47.82 5.00 -28.77
C THR A 2 -46.77 4.44 -27.83
N THR A 3 -46.44 5.20 -26.80
CA THR A 3 -45.31 4.93 -25.89
C THR A 3 -45.84 4.67 -24.48
N LEU A 4 -45.44 3.56 -23.89
CA LEU A 4 -45.74 3.20 -22.51
C LEU A 4 -44.68 3.78 -21.56
N VAL A 5 -45.04 4.77 -20.75
CA VAL A 5 -44.17 5.29 -19.68
C VAL A 5 -44.52 4.54 -18.40
N VAL A 6 -43.63 3.65 -17.97
CA VAL A 6 -43.89 2.71 -16.87
C VAL A 6 -42.94 2.94 -15.69
N CYS A 7 -43.52 3.22 -14.52
CA CYS A 7 -42.80 3.19 -13.24
C CYS A 7 -42.84 1.75 -12.71
N LEU A 8 -41.68 1.20 -12.35
CA LEU A 8 -41.58 -0.15 -11.79
C LEU A 8 -41.37 -0.08 -10.27
N ASP A 9 -42.14 -0.87 -9.54
CA ASP A 9 -42.06 -1.03 -8.08
C ASP A 9 -42.06 -2.53 -7.74
N ARG A 10 -40.89 -3.12 -7.57
CA ARG A 10 -40.76 -4.56 -7.37
C ARG A 10 -41.32 -5.03 -6.03
N THR A 11 -41.24 -4.19 -5.01
CA THR A 11 -41.55 -4.49 -3.60
C THR A 11 -43.01 -4.30 -3.25
N ASP A 12 -43.81 -3.76 -4.19
CA ASP A 12 -45.23 -3.40 -3.97
C ASP A 12 -45.37 -2.38 -2.83
N ASP A 13 -44.47 -1.40 -2.82
CA ASP A 13 -44.49 -0.28 -1.89
C ASP A 13 -45.74 0.59 -2.13
N VAL A 14 -46.09 0.80 -3.40
CA VAL A 14 -47.29 1.52 -3.84
C VAL A 14 -48.56 0.85 -3.31
N GLY A 15 -48.70 -0.46 -3.49
CA GLY A 15 -49.86 -1.22 -3.02
C GLY A 15 -49.93 -1.28 -1.49
N ARG A 16 -48.78 -1.35 -0.80
CA ARG A 16 -48.71 -1.34 0.66
C ARG A 16 -49.17 -0.02 1.27
N GLU A 17 -48.77 1.10 0.69
CA GLU A 17 -48.99 2.43 1.28
C GLU A 17 -50.37 2.99 0.94
N THR A 18 -50.90 2.65 -0.24
CA THR A 18 -52.17 3.21 -0.72
C THR A 18 -53.34 2.22 -0.69
N GLY A 19 -53.05 0.91 -0.61
CA GLY A 19 -54.06 -0.15 -0.72
C GLY A 19 -54.64 -0.31 -2.13
N LEU A 20 -54.09 0.39 -3.12
CA LEU A 20 -54.47 0.27 -4.52
C LEU A 20 -53.89 -1.01 -5.13
N ARG A 21 -54.53 -1.49 -6.21
CA ARG A 21 -54.07 -2.67 -6.94
C ARG A 21 -53.41 -2.24 -8.24
N SER A 22 -52.20 -2.72 -8.47
CA SER A 22 -51.48 -2.54 -9.72
C SER A 22 -52.03 -3.48 -10.82
N PRO A 23 -52.00 -3.07 -12.11
CA PRO A 23 -51.38 -1.85 -12.61
C PRO A 23 -52.28 -0.62 -12.43
N ILE A 24 -51.69 0.51 -12.05
CA ILE A 24 -52.38 1.80 -11.98
C ILE A 24 -52.11 2.54 -13.29
N VAL A 25 -53.15 2.80 -14.07
CA VAL A 25 -53.02 3.30 -15.44
C VAL A 25 -53.70 4.66 -15.59
N GLY A 26 -53.05 5.55 -16.33
CA GLY A 26 -53.58 6.85 -16.72
C GLY A 26 -52.96 8.01 -15.95
N TRP A 27 -52.81 9.13 -16.64
CA TRP A 27 -52.18 10.35 -16.10
C TRP A 27 -52.81 10.82 -14.79
N GLU A 28 -54.15 10.89 -14.74
CA GLU A 28 -54.87 11.39 -13.57
C GLU A 28 -54.75 10.44 -12.39
N ALA A 29 -54.76 9.12 -12.65
CA ALA A 29 -54.61 8.10 -11.62
C ALA A 29 -53.20 8.16 -10.99
N VAL A 30 -52.16 8.26 -11.82
CA VAL A 30 -50.77 8.37 -11.33
C VAL A 30 -50.52 9.71 -10.64
N ARG A 31 -51.13 10.81 -11.11
CA ARG A 31 -51.04 12.11 -10.43
C ARG A 31 -51.72 12.12 -9.07
N ALA A 32 -52.87 11.46 -8.94
CA ALA A 32 -53.52 11.26 -7.64
C ALA A 32 -52.65 10.40 -6.73
N LEU A 33 -52.09 9.32 -7.25
CA LEU A 33 -51.19 8.43 -6.52
C LEU A 33 -49.97 9.14 -5.95
N VAL A 34 -49.28 9.96 -6.76
CA VAL A 34 -48.15 10.79 -6.30
C VAL A 34 -48.55 11.67 -5.11
N THR A 35 -49.75 12.25 -5.19
CA THR A 35 -50.25 13.13 -4.13
C THR A 35 -50.54 12.36 -2.86
N ASP A 36 -51.14 11.17 -2.97
CA ASP A 36 -51.47 10.32 -1.82
C ASP A 36 -50.20 9.79 -1.14
N ILE A 37 -49.24 9.26 -1.91
CA ILE A 37 -47.96 8.76 -1.39
C ILE A 37 -47.14 9.91 -0.79
N GLY A 38 -47.00 11.03 -1.51
CA GLY A 38 -46.21 12.17 -1.03
C GLY A 38 -46.81 12.88 0.19
N LEU A 39 -48.12 12.75 0.43
CA LEU A 39 -48.76 13.22 1.68
C LEU A 39 -48.58 12.22 2.83
N ALA A 40 -48.46 10.93 2.53
CA ALA A 40 -48.24 9.89 3.54
C ALA A 40 -46.77 9.84 4.00
N ASP A 41 -45.83 9.88 3.06
CA ASP A 41 -44.39 9.93 3.29
C ASP A 41 -43.70 10.87 2.28
N PRO A 42 -43.38 12.12 2.67
CA PRO A 42 -42.70 13.06 1.77
C PRO A 42 -41.21 12.74 1.54
N GLU A 43 -40.62 11.83 2.29
CA GLU A 43 -39.21 11.43 2.16
C GLU A 43 -39.01 10.22 1.24
N ASP A 44 -40.10 9.56 0.84
CA ASP A 44 -40.10 8.39 -0.03
C ASP A 44 -39.54 8.72 -1.43
N SER A 45 -38.61 7.91 -1.91
CA SER A 45 -37.97 8.11 -3.22
C SER A 45 -38.92 7.83 -4.38
N GLY A 46 -39.91 6.96 -4.20
CA GLY A 46 -40.94 6.59 -5.16
C GLY A 46 -41.82 7.77 -5.56
N VAL A 47 -41.99 8.77 -4.69
CA VAL A 47 -42.63 10.05 -5.05
C VAL A 47 -41.90 10.71 -6.23
N ASN A 48 -40.56 10.72 -6.21
CA ASN A 48 -39.76 11.30 -7.28
C ASN A 48 -39.81 10.44 -8.55
N SER A 49 -39.86 9.11 -8.43
CA SER A 49 -40.04 8.18 -9.55
C SER A 49 -41.36 8.41 -10.28
N LEU A 50 -42.45 8.55 -9.54
CA LEU A 50 -43.76 8.83 -10.12
C LEU A 50 -43.85 10.23 -10.73
N LEU A 51 -43.21 11.23 -10.12
CA LEU A 51 -43.09 12.58 -10.70
C LEU A 51 -42.29 12.57 -12.01
N GLU A 52 -41.17 11.84 -12.08
CA GLU A 52 -40.39 11.71 -13.31
C GLU A 52 -41.19 10.95 -14.37
N THR A 53 -41.93 9.91 -14.00
CA THR A 53 -42.84 9.18 -14.91
C THR A 53 -43.88 10.11 -15.54
N LEU A 54 -44.50 11.00 -14.75
CA LEU A 54 -45.39 12.02 -15.27
C LEU A 54 -44.65 13.02 -16.16
N ARG A 55 -43.48 13.50 -15.75
CA ARG A 55 -42.69 14.46 -16.54
C ARG A 55 -42.31 13.90 -17.92
N VAL A 56 -41.83 12.66 -17.98
CA VAL A 56 -41.50 11.96 -19.23
C VAL A 56 -42.73 11.86 -20.13
N ALA A 57 -43.87 11.43 -19.59
CA ALA A 57 -45.10 11.33 -20.36
C ALA A 57 -45.63 12.69 -20.85
N GLN A 58 -45.39 13.77 -20.11
CA GLN A 58 -45.71 15.12 -20.57
C GLN A 58 -44.82 15.54 -21.74
N ASN A 59 -43.51 15.31 -21.64
CA ASN A 59 -42.58 15.64 -22.72
C ASN A 59 -42.95 14.93 -24.03
N LEU A 60 -43.31 13.64 -23.97
CA LEU A 60 -43.75 12.88 -25.14
C LEU A 60 -45.03 13.46 -25.77
N ARG A 61 -46.00 13.88 -24.95
CA ARG A 61 -47.23 14.52 -25.45
C ARG A 61 -46.97 15.89 -26.09
N ASP A 62 -46.03 16.65 -25.54
CA ASP A 62 -45.62 17.94 -26.09
C ASP A 62 -44.91 17.77 -27.47
N GLU A 63 -44.38 16.57 -27.75
CA GLU A 63 -43.81 16.14 -29.03
C GLU A 63 -44.83 15.48 -29.98
N ASP A 64 -46.14 15.61 -29.70
CA ASP A 64 -47.25 14.98 -30.44
C ASP A 64 -47.21 13.44 -30.45
N GLU A 65 -46.57 12.80 -29.45
CA GLU A 65 -46.62 11.35 -29.23
C GLU A 65 -47.71 10.95 -28.22
N GLU A 66 -48.30 9.76 -28.43
CA GLU A 66 -49.33 9.24 -27.52
C GLU A 66 -48.67 8.52 -26.34
N ALA A 67 -48.74 9.11 -25.14
CA ALA A 67 -48.12 8.54 -23.95
C ALA A 67 -49.15 7.95 -22.97
N ILE A 68 -49.02 6.64 -22.71
CA ILE A 68 -49.75 5.91 -21.67
C ILE A 68 -48.87 5.86 -20.43
N VAL A 69 -49.41 6.30 -19.30
CA VAL A 69 -48.69 6.27 -18.02
C VAL A 69 -49.18 5.07 -17.21
N ALA A 70 -48.27 4.24 -16.72
CA ALA A 70 -48.62 3.12 -15.85
C ALA A 70 -47.64 2.97 -14.69
N VAL A 71 -48.14 2.48 -13.56
CA VAL A 71 -47.33 1.99 -12.45
C VAL A 71 -47.58 0.50 -12.32
N VAL A 72 -46.50 -0.28 -12.36
CA VAL A 72 -46.55 -1.74 -12.32
C VAL A 72 -45.79 -2.20 -11.09
N SER A 73 -46.48 -2.95 -10.23
CA SER A 73 -45.92 -3.41 -8.96
C SER A 73 -45.74 -4.92 -8.91
N GLY A 74 -44.74 -5.38 -8.17
CA GLY A 74 -44.49 -6.79 -7.88
C GLY A 74 -45.47 -7.42 -6.90
N ASP A 75 -45.14 -8.63 -6.46
CA ASP A 75 -45.91 -9.40 -5.48
C ASP A 75 -44.97 -9.90 -4.39
N ARG A 76 -45.40 -9.75 -3.14
CA ARG A 76 -44.56 -9.77 -1.94
C ARG A 76 -44.17 -11.18 -1.47
N GLU A 77 -44.82 -12.22 -1.98
CA GLU A 77 -44.64 -13.59 -1.46
C GLU A 77 -43.31 -14.25 -1.86
N SER A 78 -42.69 -13.88 -2.98
CA SER A 78 -41.39 -14.39 -3.43
C SER A 78 -40.78 -13.58 -4.59
N MET A 79 -39.44 -13.61 -4.75
CA MET A 79 -38.79 -12.97 -5.91
C MET A 79 -39.34 -13.44 -7.27
N VAL A 80 -39.67 -14.73 -7.38
CA VAL A 80 -40.20 -15.33 -8.63
C VAL A 80 -41.67 -14.95 -8.84
N SER A 81 -42.43 -14.68 -7.78
CA SER A 81 -43.81 -14.18 -7.91
C SER A 81 -43.85 -12.71 -8.29
N ALA A 82 -42.89 -11.89 -7.85
CA ALA A 82 -42.80 -10.48 -8.22
C ALA A 82 -42.58 -10.29 -9.73
N ASP A 83 -41.55 -10.93 -10.30
CA ASP A 83 -41.25 -10.81 -11.73
C ASP A 83 -42.42 -11.34 -12.59
N ARG A 84 -43.10 -12.40 -12.13
CA ARG A 84 -44.29 -12.95 -12.80
C ARG A 84 -45.53 -12.05 -12.67
N ALA A 85 -45.67 -11.33 -11.57
CA ALA A 85 -46.77 -10.38 -11.37
C ALA A 85 -46.61 -9.18 -12.30
N VAL A 86 -45.41 -8.59 -12.33
CA VAL A 86 -45.02 -7.51 -13.25
C VAL A 86 -45.23 -7.95 -14.70
N ALA A 87 -44.78 -9.15 -15.06
CA ALA A 87 -45.02 -9.74 -16.38
C ALA A 87 -46.50 -9.79 -16.77
N ARG A 88 -47.39 -10.28 -15.88
CA ARG A 88 -48.83 -10.36 -16.17
C ARG A 88 -49.45 -8.98 -16.36
N GLN A 89 -49.10 -8.03 -15.52
CA GLN A 89 -49.60 -6.65 -15.62
C GLN A 89 -49.14 -5.99 -16.92
N LEU A 90 -47.89 -6.22 -17.34
CA LEU A 90 -47.40 -5.77 -18.65
C LEU A 90 -48.14 -6.45 -19.81
N ASP A 91 -48.42 -7.75 -19.71
CA ASP A 91 -49.19 -8.47 -20.73
C ASP A 91 -50.62 -7.89 -20.86
N GLU A 92 -51.24 -7.48 -19.74
CA GLU A 92 -52.55 -6.79 -19.73
C GLU A 92 -52.45 -5.41 -20.40
N LEU A 93 -51.44 -4.61 -20.05
CA LEU A 93 -51.22 -3.28 -20.65
C LEU A 93 -50.97 -3.36 -22.15
N ILE A 94 -50.20 -4.35 -22.60
CA ILE A 94 -49.90 -4.53 -24.02
C ILE A 94 -51.15 -4.96 -24.79
N ALA A 95 -51.97 -5.84 -24.20
CA ALA A 95 -53.21 -6.30 -24.83
C ALA A 95 -54.27 -5.19 -24.94
N GLU A 96 -54.29 -4.24 -24.02
CA GLU A 96 -55.28 -3.16 -24.00
C GLU A 96 -54.85 -1.94 -24.83
N TYR A 97 -53.56 -1.57 -24.79
CA TYR A 97 -53.08 -0.31 -25.34
C TYR A 97 -52.12 -0.44 -26.53
N GLU A 98 -51.67 -1.65 -26.86
CA GLU A 98 -50.80 -1.96 -28.01
C GLU A 98 -49.60 -0.97 -28.20
N PRO A 99 -48.78 -0.71 -27.15
CA PRO A 99 -47.68 0.25 -27.25
C PRO A 99 -46.57 -0.23 -28.20
N GLU A 100 -46.00 0.69 -28.98
CA GLU A 100 -44.89 0.44 -29.90
C GLU A 100 -43.54 0.41 -29.18
N SER A 101 -43.41 1.22 -28.13
CA SER A 101 -42.22 1.25 -27.26
C SER A 101 -42.55 1.63 -25.82
N ALA A 102 -41.55 1.53 -24.94
CA ALA A 102 -41.67 1.87 -23.54
C ALA A 102 -40.47 2.69 -23.03
N VAL A 103 -40.76 3.59 -22.10
CA VAL A 103 -39.77 4.27 -21.24
C VAL A 103 -39.96 3.77 -19.82
N VAL A 104 -38.91 3.21 -19.24
CA VAL A 104 -38.96 2.60 -17.91
C VAL A 104 -38.37 3.56 -16.89
N VAL A 105 -39.07 3.82 -15.79
CA VAL A 105 -38.62 4.67 -14.69
C VAL A 105 -38.43 3.83 -13.43
N ILE A 106 -37.27 3.98 -12.77
CA ILE A 106 -36.85 3.25 -11.57
C ILE A 106 -36.11 4.18 -10.60
N ASP A 107 -36.22 3.95 -9.29
CA ASP A 107 -35.40 4.61 -8.25
C ASP A 107 -34.47 3.68 -7.49
N SER A 108 -34.69 2.36 -7.56
CA SER A 108 -33.91 1.40 -6.81
C SER A 108 -33.18 0.39 -7.70
N ALA A 109 -32.10 -0.17 -7.15
CA ALA A 109 -31.40 -1.30 -7.75
C ALA A 109 -32.25 -2.59 -7.74
N GLU A 110 -33.30 -2.66 -6.93
CA GLU A 110 -34.21 -3.81 -6.92
C GLU A 110 -35.18 -3.77 -8.11
N ASP A 111 -35.66 -2.58 -8.48
CA ASP A 111 -36.54 -2.34 -9.63
C ASP A 111 -35.80 -2.45 -10.96
N GLU A 112 -34.51 -2.10 -11.00
CA GLU A 112 -33.66 -2.30 -12.18
C GLU A 112 -33.65 -3.76 -12.66
N ARG A 113 -33.84 -4.71 -11.75
CA ARG A 113 -33.89 -6.14 -12.09
C ARG A 113 -35.16 -6.52 -12.86
N LEU A 114 -36.18 -5.67 -12.91
CA LEU A 114 -37.39 -5.86 -13.69
C LEU A 114 -37.26 -5.37 -15.14
N VAL A 115 -36.22 -4.58 -15.46
CA VAL A 115 -35.99 -4.08 -16.84
C VAL A 115 -35.95 -5.21 -17.87
N PRO A 116 -35.24 -6.34 -17.66
CA PRO A 116 -35.27 -7.45 -18.62
C PRO A 116 -36.66 -8.08 -18.83
N VAL A 117 -37.54 -7.99 -17.82
CA VAL A 117 -38.92 -8.49 -17.91
C VAL A 117 -39.73 -7.61 -18.86
N VAL A 118 -39.54 -6.28 -18.80
CA VAL A 118 -40.16 -5.31 -19.72
C VAL A 118 -39.61 -5.48 -21.13
N GLU A 119 -38.28 -5.54 -21.28
CA GLU A 119 -37.60 -5.71 -22.58
C GLU A 119 -38.06 -6.96 -23.34
N SER A 120 -38.44 -8.02 -22.62
CA SER A 120 -38.94 -9.27 -23.22
C SER A 120 -40.35 -9.17 -23.81
N ARG A 121 -41.09 -8.09 -23.54
CA ARG A 121 -42.51 -7.91 -23.89
C ARG A 121 -42.76 -6.73 -24.82
N VAL A 122 -42.06 -5.63 -24.59
CA VAL A 122 -42.17 -4.39 -25.36
C VAL A 122 -40.77 -3.83 -25.60
N ARG A 123 -40.57 -3.14 -26.72
CA ARG A 123 -39.31 -2.48 -27.01
C ARG A 123 -39.08 -1.35 -26.01
N VAL A 124 -37.99 -1.40 -25.25
CA VAL A 124 -37.58 -0.33 -24.33
C VAL A 124 -36.68 0.65 -25.07
N ASP A 125 -37.10 1.90 -25.20
CA ASP A 125 -36.30 2.96 -25.83
C ASP A 125 -35.35 3.64 -24.83
N SER A 126 -35.74 3.72 -23.54
CA SER A 126 -34.90 4.26 -22.47
C SER A 126 -35.26 3.74 -21.08
N VAL A 127 -34.28 3.82 -20.16
CA VAL A 127 -34.44 3.52 -18.73
C VAL A 127 -33.95 4.74 -17.94
N ASP A 128 -34.88 5.43 -17.28
CA ASP A 128 -34.62 6.58 -16.44
C ASP A 128 -34.42 6.17 -14.98
N ARG A 129 -33.31 6.62 -14.38
CA ARG A 129 -32.89 6.27 -13.01
C ARG A 129 -32.97 7.50 -12.12
N VAL A 130 -33.95 7.50 -11.22
CA VAL A 130 -34.19 8.60 -10.29
C VAL A 130 -33.36 8.39 -9.03
N VAL A 131 -32.52 9.36 -8.66
CA VAL A 131 -31.66 9.29 -7.47
C VAL A 131 -31.87 10.53 -6.59
N VAL A 132 -32.37 10.31 -5.38
CA VAL A 132 -32.61 11.37 -4.38
C VAL A 132 -31.35 11.55 -3.50
N ARG A 133 -30.86 12.79 -3.37
CA ARG A 133 -29.69 13.11 -2.53
C ARG A 133 -30.13 13.59 -1.14
N GLN A 134 -29.96 12.75 -0.12
CA GLN A 134 -30.18 13.12 1.29
C GLN A 134 -28.88 13.62 1.95
N ALA A 135 -28.94 14.75 2.66
CA ALA A 135 -27.84 15.21 3.53
C ALA A 135 -27.91 14.48 4.88
N ARG A 136 -26.76 14.05 5.41
CA ARG A 136 -26.69 13.24 6.66
C ARG A 136 -26.45 14.15 7.87
N ASP A 137 -27.19 13.92 8.96
CA ASP A 137 -27.25 14.77 10.14
C ASP A 137 -25.99 14.79 11.03
N ILE A 138 -25.79 15.93 11.72
CA ILE A 138 -24.71 16.26 12.66
C ILE A 138 -24.53 15.22 13.80
N GLU A 139 -25.59 14.48 14.14
CA GLU A 139 -25.56 13.41 15.14
C GLU A 139 -24.56 12.30 14.76
N SER A 140 -24.47 11.96 13.47
CA SER A 140 -23.53 10.97 12.97
C SER A 140 -22.08 11.39 13.21
N THR A 141 -21.79 12.70 13.05
CA THR A 141 -20.45 13.27 13.32
C THR A 141 -20.10 13.21 14.80
N TYR A 142 -21.06 13.44 15.71
CA TYR A 142 -20.84 13.31 17.15
C TYR A 142 -20.45 11.89 17.54
N TYR A 143 -21.14 10.87 17.02
CA TYR A 143 -20.80 9.48 17.31
C TYR A 143 -19.45 9.08 16.73
N LEU A 144 -19.12 9.56 15.54
CA LEU A 144 -17.83 9.30 14.90
C LEU A 144 -16.67 9.92 15.71
N LEU A 145 -16.85 11.15 16.19
CA LEU A 145 -15.89 11.79 17.09
C LEU A 145 -15.77 11.03 18.42
N LYS A 146 -16.89 10.63 19.02
CA LYS A 146 -16.91 9.83 20.26
C LYS A 146 -16.15 8.51 20.09
N GLN A 147 -16.34 7.83 18.95
CA GLN A 147 -15.64 6.59 18.64
C GLN A 147 -14.13 6.82 18.46
N PHE A 148 -13.74 7.91 17.78
CA PHE A 148 -12.33 8.30 17.64
C PHE A 148 -11.65 8.56 18.99
N LEU A 149 -12.35 9.20 19.95
CA LEU A 149 -11.82 9.42 21.29
C LEU A 149 -11.75 8.13 22.14
N ALA A 150 -12.64 7.17 21.88
CA ALA A 150 -12.70 5.91 22.62
C ALA A 150 -11.59 4.92 22.20
N ASP A 151 -11.15 4.99 20.95
CA ASP A 151 -10.08 4.16 20.41
C ASP A 151 -8.71 4.56 21.01
N GLU A 152 -8.04 3.60 21.66
CA GLU A 152 -6.73 3.82 22.29
C GLU A 152 -5.65 4.12 21.27
N GLU A 153 -5.62 3.40 20.14
CA GLU A 153 -4.55 3.52 19.15
C GLU A 153 -4.64 4.86 18.44
N LEU A 154 -5.84 5.28 18.05
CA LEU A 154 -6.08 6.59 17.44
C LEU A 154 -5.81 7.73 18.42
N ARG A 155 -6.25 7.58 19.69
CA ARG A 155 -5.99 8.58 20.72
C ARG A 155 -4.50 8.76 20.99
N GLN A 156 -3.74 7.66 21.09
CA GLN A 156 -2.29 7.72 21.31
C GLN A 156 -1.55 8.25 20.09
N THR A 157 -1.95 7.87 18.88
CA THR A 157 -1.21 8.25 17.66
C THR A 157 -1.49 9.68 17.22
N VAL A 158 -2.71 10.18 17.44
CA VAL A 158 -3.13 11.51 16.94
C VAL A 158 -3.29 12.51 18.09
N LEU A 159 -4.04 12.14 19.13
CA LEU A 159 -4.43 13.08 20.17
C LEU A 159 -3.24 13.44 21.08
N VAL A 160 -2.37 12.48 21.38
CA VAL A 160 -1.19 12.71 22.25
C VAL A 160 -0.17 13.65 21.59
N PRO A 161 0.29 13.45 20.34
CA PRO A 161 1.22 14.39 19.70
C PRO A 161 0.64 15.81 19.57
N ILE A 162 -0.64 15.93 19.23
CA ILE A 162 -1.32 17.23 19.13
C ILE A 162 -1.39 17.89 20.51
N GLY A 163 -1.85 17.16 21.54
CA GLY A 163 -1.96 17.67 22.90
C GLY A 163 -0.61 18.07 23.49
N LEU A 164 0.41 17.24 23.27
CA LEU A 164 1.79 17.53 23.69
C LEU A 164 2.33 18.77 22.96
N THR A 165 2.07 18.90 21.67
CA THR A 165 2.48 20.09 20.89
C THR A 165 1.83 21.35 21.42
N LEU A 166 0.51 21.33 21.65
CA LEU A 166 -0.21 22.47 22.20
C LEU A 166 0.28 22.87 23.60
N LEU A 167 0.76 21.91 24.40
CA LEU A 167 1.29 22.16 25.74
C LEU A 167 2.75 22.65 25.72
N VAL A 168 3.60 22.02 24.91
CA VAL A 168 5.05 22.23 24.92
C VAL A 168 5.46 23.40 24.01
N PHE A 169 4.76 23.63 22.90
CA PHE A 169 5.09 24.69 21.94
C PHE A 169 5.16 26.09 22.57
N PRO A 170 4.17 26.55 23.36
CA PRO A 170 4.23 27.87 23.98
C PRO A 170 5.42 28.00 24.96
N MET A 171 5.74 26.91 25.67
CA MET A 171 6.87 26.86 26.59
C MET A 171 8.22 26.96 25.86
N LEU A 172 8.40 26.20 24.78
CA LEU A 172 9.60 26.30 23.95
C LEU A 172 9.71 27.67 23.26
N ALA A 173 8.60 28.18 22.74
CA ALA A 173 8.54 29.47 22.05
C ALA A 173 8.99 30.64 22.95
N THR A 174 8.77 30.55 24.27
CA THR A 174 9.19 31.58 25.23
C THR A 174 10.63 31.42 25.70
N VAL A 175 11.17 30.20 25.75
CA VAL A 175 12.53 29.93 26.27
C VAL A 175 13.60 30.01 25.18
N VAL A 176 13.37 29.38 24.04
CA VAL A 176 14.34 29.23 22.94
C VAL A 176 13.93 30.00 21.68
N GLY A 177 12.66 30.40 21.60
CA GLY A 177 12.11 31.16 20.48
C GLY A 177 11.17 30.32 19.62
N PRO A 178 10.22 30.95 18.89
CA PRO A 178 9.16 30.22 18.18
C PRO A 178 9.67 29.30 17.07
N ALA A 179 10.70 29.73 16.33
CA ALA A 179 11.27 28.95 15.23
C ALA A 179 12.00 27.70 15.73
N GLU A 180 12.83 27.84 16.76
CA GLU A 180 13.57 26.72 17.35
C GLU A 180 12.63 25.74 18.06
N GLY A 181 11.60 26.26 18.75
CA GLY A 181 10.55 25.45 19.35
C GLY A 181 9.76 24.64 18.33
N ALA A 182 9.37 25.26 17.20
CA ALA A 182 8.70 24.57 16.10
C ALA A 182 9.61 23.50 15.47
N ALA A 183 10.89 23.80 15.26
CA ALA A 183 11.85 22.86 14.71
C ALA A 183 12.06 21.64 15.63
N ALA A 184 12.19 21.87 16.95
CA ALA A 184 12.32 20.81 17.93
C ALA A 184 11.08 19.90 17.96
N ILE A 185 9.88 20.48 17.99
CA ILE A 185 8.62 19.72 17.97
C ILE A 185 8.47 18.94 16.67
N THR A 186 8.72 19.57 15.53
CA THR A 186 8.65 18.91 14.21
C THR A 186 9.63 17.75 14.14
N SER A 187 10.83 17.90 14.71
CA SER A 187 11.82 16.82 14.77
C SER A 187 11.32 15.64 15.62
N VAL A 188 10.73 15.92 16.79
CA VAL A 188 10.19 14.88 17.67
C VAL A 188 8.98 14.17 17.04
N ILE A 189 8.04 14.93 16.45
CA ILE A 189 6.88 14.35 15.75
C ILE A 189 7.36 13.53 14.54
N GLY A 190 8.28 14.06 13.74
CA GLY A 190 8.84 13.34 12.60
C GLY A 190 9.51 12.02 13.02
N LEU A 191 10.29 12.05 14.10
CA LEU A 191 10.90 10.85 14.67
C LEU A 191 9.83 9.85 15.16
N PHE A 192 8.78 10.32 15.80
CA PHE A 192 7.65 9.49 16.25
C PHE A 192 6.92 8.84 15.07
N LEU A 193 6.66 9.59 13.98
CA LEU A 193 6.03 9.06 12.78
C LEU A 193 6.91 8.02 12.09
N LEU A 194 8.23 8.23 12.03
CA LEU A 194 9.16 7.21 11.53
C LEU A 194 9.16 5.97 12.42
N TYR A 195 9.16 6.15 13.74
CA TYR A 195 9.08 5.04 14.70
C TYR A 195 7.84 4.17 14.44
N LYS A 196 6.67 4.80 14.29
CA LYS A 196 5.44 4.05 14.01
C LYS A 196 5.39 3.51 12.58
N GLY A 197 5.85 4.29 11.60
CA GLY A 197 5.86 3.91 10.19
C GLY A 197 6.71 2.66 9.90
N PHE A 198 7.83 2.50 10.62
CA PHE A 198 8.65 1.29 10.54
C PHE A 198 8.13 0.14 11.41
N SER A 199 7.01 0.31 12.13
CA SER A 199 6.44 -0.68 13.05
C SER A 199 7.51 -1.27 13.99
N ILE A 200 8.34 -0.38 14.55
CA ILE A 200 9.51 -0.77 15.35
C ILE A 200 9.09 -1.68 16.52
N ASP A 201 7.91 -1.47 17.11
CA ASP A 201 7.36 -2.30 18.17
C ASP A 201 7.26 -3.80 17.79
N GLU A 202 6.80 -4.08 16.57
CA GLU A 202 6.64 -5.44 16.06
C GLU A 202 7.99 -6.10 15.78
N ILE A 203 8.90 -5.34 15.15
CA ILE A 203 10.27 -5.79 14.86
C ILE A 203 11.00 -6.12 16.17
N MET A 204 10.92 -5.24 17.17
CA MET A 204 11.59 -5.43 18.45
C MET A 204 11.07 -6.67 19.18
N THR A 205 9.75 -6.91 19.12
CA THR A 205 9.12 -8.08 19.71
C THR A 205 9.55 -9.37 19.01
N GLY A 206 9.61 -9.36 17.67
CA GLY A 206 10.09 -10.50 16.88
C GLY A 206 11.56 -10.84 17.18
N VAL A 207 12.42 -9.82 17.21
CA VAL A 207 13.85 -9.98 17.55
C VAL A 207 14.01 -10.52 18.98
N ALA A 208 13.26 -9.99 19.94
CA ALA A 208 13.31 -10.46 21.33
C ALA A 208 12.91 -11.94 21.47
N HIS A 209 11.86 -12.38 20.74
CA HIS A 209 11.47 -13.78 20.71
C HIS A 209 12.54 -14.67 20.10
N GLN A 210 13.12 -14.25 18.98
CA GLN A 210 14.16 -15.04 18.29
C GLN A 210 15.44 -15.16 19.12
N VAL A 211 15.87 -14.07 19.78
CA VAL A 211 17.00 -14.10 20.72
C VAL A 211 16.70 -15.05 21.89
N ARG A 212 15.47 -15.02 22.42
CA ARG A 212 15.06 -15.91 23.50
C ARG A 212 15.15 -17.38 23.08
N GLU A 213 14.59 -17.73 21.93
CA GLU A 213 14.59 -19.09 21.40
C GLU A 213 16.01 -19.60 21.09
N SER A 214 16.85 -18.74 20.52
CA SER A 214 18.27 -19.02 20.26
C SER A 214 19.09 -19.22 21.55
N LEU A 215 18.79 -18.46 22.61
CA LEU A 215 19.42 -18.65 23.93
C LEU A 215 18.97 -19.94 24.61
N TYR A 216 17.70 -20.33 24.48
CA TYR A 216 17.20 -21.59 25.05
C TYR A 216 17.71 -22.82 24.30
N SER A 217 18.01 -22.69 23.00
CA SER A 217 18.60 -23.76 22.19
C SER A 217 20.12 -23.89 22.34
N GLY A 218 20.77 -22.97 23.06
CA GLY A 218 22.20 -23.06 23.36
C GLY A 218 23.12 -22.70 22.19
N GLN A 219 22.63 -21.94 21.21
CA GLN A 219 23.39 -21.51 20.04
C GLN A 219 24.56 -20.59 20.43
N VAL A 220 25.77 -20.95 19.99
CA VAL A 220 27.00 -20.17 20.17
C VAL A 220 26.94 -18.86 19.38
N SER A 221 26.20 -18.83 18.25
CA SER A 221 26.07 -17.61 17.44
C SER A 221 25.50 -16.42 18.20
N VAL A 222 24.64 -16.62 19.22
CA VAL A 222 24.08 -15.50 20.00
C VAL A 222 25.15 -14.63 20.61
N VAL A 223 26.12 -15.24 21.29
CA VAL A 223 27.21 -14.52 21.96
C VAL A 223 28.06 -13.80 20.92
N THR A 224 28.34 -14.45 19.79
CA THR A 224 29.12 -13.84 18.71
C THR A 224 28.39 -12.72 17.99
N TYR A 225 27.07 -12.77 17.86
CA TYR A 225 26.26 -11.68 17.29
C TYR A 225 26.24 -10.47 18.21
N VAL A 226 26.16 -10.66 19.53
CA VAL A 226 26.29 -9.55 20.49
C VAL A 226 27.69 -8.94 20.41
N ALA A 227 28.73 -9.76 20.36
CA ALA A 227 30.11 -9.28 20.17
C ALA A 227 30.28 -8.53 18.83
N ALA A 228 29.71 -9.05 17.74
CA ALA A 228 29.73 -8.42 16.42
C ALA A 228 28.97 -7.09 16.41
N ALA A 229 27.82 -6.99 17.10
CA ALA A 229 27.10 -5.74 17.26
C ALA A 229 27.93 -4.69 18.00
N GLY A 230 28.61 -5.08 19.09
CA GLY A 230 29.56 -4.21 19.81
C GLY A 230 30.72 -3.74 18.92
N LEU A 231 31.34 -4.66 18.17
CA LEU A 231 32.41 -4.34 17.21
C LEU A 231 31.94 -3.41 16.08
N THR A 232 30.69 -3.58 15.64
CA THR A 232 30.07 -2.71 14.62
C THR A 232 29.93 -1.30 15.15
N LEU A 233 29.45 -1.13 16.39
CA LEU A 233 29.35 0.17 17.04
C LEU A 233 30.72 0.82 17.20
N ILE A 234 31.74 0.05 17.62
CA ILE A 234 33.13 0.54 17.68
C ILE A 234 33.61 1.00 16.31
N GLY A 235 33.30 0.27 15.23
CA GLY A 235 33.65 0.65 13.86
C GLY A 235 33.01 1.97 13.43
N LEU A 236 31.69 2.10 13.62
CA LEU A 236 30.96 3.34 13.30
C LEU A 236 31.50 4.53 14.11
N PHE A 237 31.79 4.32 15.39
CA PHE A 237 32.38 5.34 16.24
C PHE A 237 33.80 5.73 15.81
N ALA A 238 34.65 4.75 15.47
CA ALA A 238 35.99 4.99 14.94
C ALA A 238 35.95 5.77 13.63
N GLY A 239 35.05 5.44 12.70
CA GLY A 239 34.83 6.20 11.48
C GLY A 239 34.37 7.64 11.75
N GLY A 240 33.41 7.82 12.67
CA GLY A 240 32.92 9.14 13.05
C GLY A 240 34.02 10.02 13.66
N LEU A 241 34.87 9.44 14.52
CA LEU A 241 36.06 10.11 15.05
C LEU A 241 37.07 10.45 13.94
N GLY A 242 37.28 9.53 12.99
CA GLY A 242 38.12 9.76 11.82
C GLY A 242 37.70 10.99 11.03
N VAL A 243 36.41 11.10 10.72
CA VAL A 243 35.84 12.28 10.04
C VAL A 243 35.97 13.55 10.87
N SER A 244 35.72 13.47 12.19
CA SER A 244 35.76 14.61 13.09
C SER A 244 37.17 15.19 13.26
N ASN A 245 38.21 14.40 13.00
CA ASN A 245 39.62 14.81 13.08
C ASN A 245 40.12 15.50 11.80
N LEU A 246 39.32 15.57 10.74
CA LEU A 246 39.70 16.26 9.51
C LEU A 246 39.62 17.78 9.69
N GLU A 247 40.72 18.48 9.38
CA GLU A 247 40.79 19.96 9.47
C GLU A 247 39.92 20.66 8.42
N ASP A 248 39.69 20.02 7.27
CA ASP A 248 38.84 20.53 6.18
C ASP A 248 37.85 19.45 5.73
N THR A 249 36.55 19.76 5.84
CA THR A 249 35.44 18.85 5.49
C THR A 249 34.75 19.30 4.20
N GLN A 250 35.43 20.07 3.34
CA GLN A 250 34.85 20.49 2.06
C GLN A 250 34.57 19.30 1.14
N GLY A 251 33.29 19.11 0.81
CA GLY A 251 32.80 18.01 -0.02
C GLY A 251 32.51 16.73 0.76
N VAL A 252 31.90 15.74 0.07
CA VAL A 252 31.42 14.49 0.72
C VAL A 252 32.41 13.34 0.57
N LEU A 253 33.23 13.35 -0.48
CA LEU A 253 34.06 12.19 -0.85
C LEU A 253 35.12 11.86 0.21
N ILE A 254 35.80 12.86 0.75
CA ILE A 254 36.92 12.65 1.68
C ILE A 254 36.47 12.26 3.08
N PRO A 255 35.47 12.93 3.68
CA PRO A 255 34.83 12.43 4.88
C PRO A 255 34.33 10.99 4.73
N ALA A 256 33.70 10.65 3.59
CA ALA A 256 33.24 9.28 3.34
C ALA A 256 34.39 8.26 3.27
N MET A 257 35.49 8.59 2.58
CA MET A 257 36.66 7.71 2.49
C MET A 257 37.39 7.56 3.83
N GLN A 258 37.50 8.63 4.61
CA GLN A 258 38.06 8.57 5.97
C GLN A 258 37.21 7.69 6.88
N PHE A 259 35.89 7.90 6.88
CA PHE A 259 34.95 7.07 7.62
C PHE A 259 35.09 5.60 7.26
N ALA A 260 35.13 5.29 5.95
CA ALA A 260 35.28 3.92 5.47
C ALA A 260 36.64 3.32 5.88
N PHE A 261 37.74 4.06 5.73
CA PHE A 261 39.07 3.58 6.07
C PHE A 261 39.21 3.16 7.54
N ASP A 262 38.63 3.94 8.45
CA ASP A 262 38.69 3.71 9.89
C ASP A 262 37.65 2.70 10.37
N SER A 263 36.46 2.67 9.76
CA SER A 263 35.37 1.75 10.16
C SER A 263 35.56 0.34 9.66
N VAL A 264 35.97 0.17 8.40
CA VAL A 264 35.97 -1.13 7.69
C VAL A 264 36.74 -2.25 8.42
N PRO A 265 37.89 -2.01 9.08
CA PRO A 265 38.58 -3.07 9.82
C PRO A 265 37.74 -3.64 10.96
N TRP A 266 37.07 -2.77 11.72
CA TRP A 266 36.20 -3.16 12.81
C TRP A 266 34.93 -3.85 12.30
N LEU A 267 34.35 -3.34 11.21
CA LEU A 267 33.20 -3.97 10.54
C LEU A 267 33.55 -5.35 9.98
N ALA A 268 34.75 -5.52 9.42
CA ALA A 268 35.22 -6.81 8.92
C ALA A 268 35.41 -7.82 10.07
N VAL A 269 35.99 -7.40 11.20
CA VAL A 269 36.12 -8.26 12.39
C VAL A 269 34.75 -8.58 13.00
N ALA A 270 33.81 -7.62 13.00
CA ALA A 270 32.43 -7.86 13.43
C ALA A 270 31.74 -8.93 12.58
N ALA A 271 31.76 -8.76 11.27
CA ALA A 271 31.16 -9.71 10.33
C ALA A 271 31.85 -11.08 10.37
N LEU A 272 33.17 -11.12 10.55
CA LEU A 272 33.91 -12.37 10.80
C LEU A 272 33.43 -13.06 12.08
N THR A 273 33.30 -12.31 13.17
CA THR A 273 32.84 -12.84 14.47
C THR A 273 31.44 -13.44 14.35
N ALA A 274 30.52 -12.73 13.69
CA ALA A 274 29.17 -13.22 13.41
C ALA A 274 29.17 -14.48 12.52
N SER A 275 29.99 -14.50 11.46
CA SER A 275 30.10 -15.66 10.58
C SER A 275 30.70 -16.88 11.28
N ALA A 276 31.67 -16.67 12.18
CA ALA A 276 32.31 -17.73 12.95
C ALA A 276 31.33 -18.39 13.92
N GLY A 277 30.51 -17.62 14.63
CA GLY A 277 29.50 -18.20 15.52
C GLY A 277 28.44 -18.98 14.77
N ARG A 278 27.99 -18.49 13.60
CA ARG A 278 27.06 -19.25 12.76
C ARG A 278 27.66 -20.55 12.22
N LEU A 279 28.94 -20.52 11.84
CA LEU A 279 29.67 -21.72 11.41
C LEU A 279 29.85 -22.72 12.56
N LEU A 280 30.07 -22.23 13.78
CA LEU A 280 30.15 -23.10 14.96
C LEU A 280 28.81 -23.77 15.24
N ASP A 281 27.69 -23.05 15.14
CA ASP A 281 26.35 -23.64 15.34
C ASP A 281 26.07 -24.73 14.31
N GLU A 282 26.36 -24.49 13.03
CA GLU A 282 26.18 -25.48 11.95
C GLU A 282 27.11 -26.72 12.11
N VAL A 283 28.26 -26.56 12.76
CA VAL A 283 29.16 -27.70 13.06
C VAL A 283 28.68 -28.49 14.28
N ILE A 284 27.95 -27.83 15.19
CA ILE A 284 27.42 -28.43 16.41
C ILE A 284 26.09 -29.14 16.14
N ASP A 285 25.23 -28.56 15.30
CA ASP A 285 24.03 -29.23 14.80
C ASP A 285 24.47 -30.34 13.81
N GLU A 286 23.93 -31.55 13.96
CA GLU A 286 24.33 -32.75 13.18
C GLU A 286 23.88 -32.72 11.70
N GLU A 287 23.65 -31.53 11.15
CA GLU A 287 23.20 -31.29 9.78
C GLU A 287 24.38 -31.12 8.80
N PRO A 288 24.22 -31.52 7.53
CA PRO A 288 25.29 -31.38 6.55
C PRO A 288 25.56 -29.90 6.24
N ILE A 289 26.72 -29.40 6.68
CA ILE A 289 27.19 -28.02 6.48
C ILE A 289 27.00 -27.59 5.03
N ARG A 290 26.13 -26.61 4.80
CA ARG A 290 25.96 -26.02 3.47
C ARG A 290 27.22 -25.25 3.06
N SER A 291 27.70 -25.53 1.86
CA SER A 291 28.91 -24.91 1.28
C SER A 291 28.85 -23.39 1.18
N SER A 292 27.65 -22.82 1.09
CA SER A 292 27.43 -21.37 1.11
C SER A 292 27.91 -20.70 2.39
N PHE A 293 27.86 -21.38 3.56
CA PHE A 293 28.28 -20.79 4.83
C PHE A 293 29.82 -20.77 4.98
N LEU A 294 30.51 -21.77 4.42
CA LEU A 294 31.98 -21.86 4.50
C LEU A 294 32.71 -20.75 3.75
N ASN A 295 32.09 -20.16 2.72
CA ASN A 295 32.69 -19.08 1.94
C ASN A 295 32.51 -17.69 2.58
N LEU A 296 31.54 -17.52 3.48
CA LEU A 296 31.20 -16.21 4.08
C LEU A 296 32.39 -15.48 4.72
N PRO A 297 33.22 -16.09 5.60
CA PRO A 297 34.32 -15.36 6.24
C PRO A 297 35.36 -14.85 5.24
N PHE A 298 35.62 -15.63 4.17
CA PHE A 298 36.57 -15.25 3.11
C PHE A 298 36.05 -14.08 2.29
N ILE A 299 34.75 -14.08 1.95
CA ILE A 299 34.11 -12.97 1.25
C ILE A 299 34.17 -11.70 2.10
N VAL A 300 33.85 -11.78 3.39
CA VAL A 300 33.86 -10.63 4.31
C VAL A 300 35.25 -9.97 4.34
N VAL A 301 36.31 -10.78 4.47
CA VAL A 301 37.70 -10.27 4.48
C VAL A 301 38.07 -9.66 3.14
N ALA A 302 37.74 -10.34 2.03
CA ALA A 302 38.03 -9.83 0.69
C ALA A 302 37.36 -8.48 0.45
N VAL A 303 36.07 -8.35 0.77
CA VAL A 303 35.32 -7.08 0.64
C VAL A 303 35.94 -6.01 1.54
N GLY A 304 36.22 -6.32 2.81
CA GLY A 304 36.85 -5.38 3.73
C GLY A 304 38.21 -4.86 3.24
N LEU A 305 39.04 -5.74 2.68
CA LEU A 305 40.33 -5.36 2.10
C LEU A 305 40.18 -4.48 0.86
N VAL A 306 39.23 -4.78 -0.02
CA VAL A 306 38.96 -3.97 -1.21
C VAL A 306 38.50 -2.57 -0.81
N VAL A 307 37.47 -2.47 0.04
CA VAL A 307 36.94 -1.16 0.48
C VAL A 307 38.05 -0.36 1.17
N ARG A 308 38.80 -0.98 2.08
CA ARG A 308 39.91 -0.30 2.76
C ARG A 308 41.00 0.13 1.79
N GLY A 309 41.32 -0.67 0.78
CA GLY A 309 42.31 -0.36 -0.25
C GLY A 309 41.91 0.85 -1.09
N PHE A 310 40.64 0.92 -1.53
CA PHE A 310 40.12 2.08 -2.27
C PHE A 310 40.09 3.33 -1.40
N SER A 311 39.61 3.23 -0.15
CA SER A 311 39.62 4.36 0.78
C SER A 311 41.04 4.88 1.03
N ALA A 312 42.00 3.98 1.23
CA ALA A 312 43.41 4.34 1.41
C ALA A 312 43.99 5.08 0.20
N TYR A 313 43.67 4.64 -1.02
CA TYR A 313 44.14 5.26 -2.26
C TYR A 313 43.71 6.73 -2.35
N PHE A 314 42.43 7.02 -2.10
CA PHE A 314 41.92 8.40 -2.14
C PHE A 314 42.53 9.28 -1.04
N LEU A 315 42.72 8.74 0.17
CA LEU A 315 43.31 9.48 1.28
C LEU A 315 44.81 9.76 1.06
N GLU A 316 45.55 8.82 0.47
CA GLU A 316 46.96 8.99 0.11
C GLU A 316 47.13 10.00 -1.04
N GLN A 317 46.22 9.99 -2.02
CA GLN A 317 46.21 10.97 -3.12
C GLN A 317 46.03 12.41 -2.62
N GLN A 318 45.33 12.58 -1.48
CA GLN A 318 45.16 13.88 -0.82
C GLN A 318 46.21 14.16 0.27
N ARG A 319 47.20 13.29 0.44
CA ARG A 319 48.26 13.39 1.47
C ARG A 319 47.72 13.45 2.90
N ILE A 320 46.56 12.84 3.13
CA ILE A 320 45.97 12.66 4.47
C ILE A 320 46.66 11.50 5.19
N ILE A 321 47.11 10.48 4.45
CA ILE A 321 47.86 9.33 4.96
C ILE A 321 49.20 9.26 4.23
N ASP A 322 50.27 8.98 4.99
CA ASP A 322 51.61 8.81 4.45
C ASP A 322 51.78 7.49 3.68
N PRO A 323 52.60 7.46 2.61
CA PRO A 323 53.00 6.23 1.93
C PRO A 323 53.70 5.25 2.88
N ILE A 324 53.49 3.95 2.66
CA ILE A 324 54.14 2.92 3.46
C ILE A 324 55.62 2.85 3.05
N SER A 325 56.52 3.17 3.97
CA SER A 325 57.96 2.97 3.81
C SER A 325 58.39 1.70 4.55
N VAL A 326 59.08 0.79 3.85
CA VAL A 326 59.69 -0.38 4.50
C VAL A 326 61.13 0.01 4.85
N PRO A 327 61.46 0.23 6.14
CA PRO A 327 62.80 0.60 6.53
C PRO A 327 63.77 -0.57 6.29
N GLU A 328 65.01 -0.23 5.92
CA GLU A 328 66.10 -1.19 5.82
C GLU A 328 66.41 -1.77 7.21
N GLY A 329 66.08 -3.03 7.47
CA GLY A 329 66.31 -3.61 8.80
C GLY A 329 65.75 -4.99 9.11
N GLY A 330 65.47 -5.83 8.10
CA GLY A 330 65.12 -7.23 8.29
C GLY A 330 66.33 -8.17 8.16
N ALA A 331 66.19 -9.43 8.58
CA ALA A 331 67.22 -10.49 8.43
C ALA A 331 67.61 -10.83 6.97
N LEU A 332 67.06 -10.12 5.99
CA LEU A 332 67.34 -10.24 4.57
C LEU A 332 67.82 -8.86 4.06
N PRO A 333 68.88 -8.79 3.24
CA PRO A 333 69.35 -7.55 2.65
C PRO A 333 68.38 -7.12 1.55
N VAL A 334 67.35 -6.37 1.94
CA VAL A 334 66.39 -5.76 1.02
C VAL A 334 66.55 -4.25 1.13
N GLU A 335 66.81 -3.59 0.01
CA GLU A 335 66.92 -2.14 -0.13
C GLU A 335 65.56 -1.49 0.20
N GLY A 336 65.56 -0.38 0.94
CA GLY A 336 64.32 0.26 1.39
C GLY A 336 63.51 0.77 0.20
N PHE A 337 62.24 0.37 0.12
CA PHE A 337 61.33 0.83 -0.93
C PHE A 337 60.08 1.48 -0.34
N VAL A 338 59.53 2.46 -1.07
CA VAL A 338 58.29 3.15 -0.73
C VAL A 338 57.18 2.56 -1.59
N ILE A 339 56.10 2.13 -0.95
CA ILE A 339 54.90 1.65 -1.63
C ILE A 339 54.02 2.87 -1.91
N THR A 340 53.86 3.20 -3.18
CA THR A 340 52.95 4.25 -3.64
C THR A 340 51.49 3.82 -3.46
N GLY A 341 50.56 4.78 -3.41
CA GLY A 341 49.13 4.48 -3.22
C GLY A 341 48.55 3.52 -4.25
N GLY A 342 49.04 3.57 -5.50
CA GLY A 342 48.66 2.61 -6.54
C GLY A 342 49.14 1.19 -6.23
N GLU A 343 50.38 1.03 -5.77
CA GLU A 343 50.94 -0.28 -5.39
C GLU A 343 50.26 -0.84 -4.12
N ARG A 344 49.95 0.04 -3.16
CA ARG A 344 49.19 -0.31 -1.96
C ARG A 344 47.79 -0.81 -2.32
N LEU A 345 47.07 -0.10 -3.20
CA LEU A 345 45.77 -0.52 -3.69
C LEU A 345 45.86 -1.88 -4.39
N ALA A 346 46.84 -2.05 -5.29
CA ALA A 346 47.07 -3.31 -5.98
C ALA A 346 47.30 -4.46 -4.99
N LEU A 347 48.08 -4.24 -3.93
CA LEU A 347 48.32 -5.23 -2.89
C LEU A 347 47.03 -5.62 -2.15
N TYR A 348 46.19 -4.65 -1.77
CA TYR A 348 44.89 -4.94 -1.13
C TYR A 348 43.97 -5.75 -2.04
N VAL A 349 43.84 -5.36 -3.31
CA VAL A 349 42.97 -6.02 -4.29
C VAL A 349 43.47 -7.43 -4.61
N VAL A 350 44.77 -7.61 -4.86
CA VAL A 350 45.35 -8.93 -5.13
C VAL A 350 45.19 -9.85 -3.91
N THR A 351 45.45 -9.33 -2.70
CA THR A 351 45.25 -10.11 -1.46
C THR A 351 43.79 -10.52 -1.29
N ALA A 352 42.84 -9.61 -1.55
CA ALA A 352 41.41 -9.90 -1.50
C ALA A 352 41.00 -10.99 -2.50
N VAL A 353 41.49 -10.92 -3.75
CA VAL A 353 41.23 -11.95 -4.78
C VAL A 353 41.79 -13.30 -4.35
N VAL A 354 43.01 -13.35 -3.83
CA VAL A 354 43.62 -14.59 -3.34
C VAL A 354 42.80 -15.19 -2.18
N ILE A 355 42.39 -14.38 -1.21
CA ILE A 355 41.56 -14.84 -0.07
C ILE A 355 40.22 -15.38 -0.55
N SER A 356 39.57 -14.68 -1.48
CA SER A 356 38.29 -15.12 -2.08
C SER A 356 38.42 -16.45 -2.83
N LEU A 357 39.50 -16.62 -3.61
CA LEU A 357 39.78 -17.88 -4.33
C LEU A 357 40.06 -19.05 -3.37
N VAL A 358 40.80 -18.80 -2.28
CA VAL A 358 41.03 -19.80 -1.23
C VAL A 358 39.71 -20.21 -0.58
N GLY A 359 38.84 -19.26 -0.25
CA GLY A 359 37.50 -19.54 0.29
C GLY A 359 36.64 -20.38 -0.65
N ALA A 360 36.58 -20.03 -1.93
CA ALA A 360 35.84 -20.78 -2.95
C ALA A 360 36.39 -22.21 -3.14
N ARG A 361 37.71 -22.39 -3.09
CA ARG A 361 38.34 -23.71 -3.18
C ARG A 361 38.05 -24.57 -1.94
N LEU A 362 38.05 -23.98 -0.75
CA LEU A 362 37.74 -24.68 0.48
C LEU A 362 36.27 -25.12 0.49
N ALA A 363 35.35 -24.23 0.13
CA ALA A 363 33.92 -24.53 0.05
C ALA A 363 33.61 -25.66 -0.95
N SER A 364 34.27 -25.68 -2.11
CA SER A 364 34.06 -26.75 -3.12
C SER A 364 34.63 -28.11 -2.69
N TYR A 365 35.73 -28.13 -1.92
CA TYR A 365 36.30 -29.37 -1.38
C TYR A 365 35.33 -30.07 -0.40
N PHE A 366 34.71 -29.32 0.52
CA PHE A 366 33.74 -29.88 1.46
C PHE A 366 32.40 -30.26 0.80
N SER A 367 31.99 -29.55 -0.25
CA SER A 367 30.80 -29.91 -1.05
C SER A 367 30.97 -31.25 -1.77
N GLY A 368 32.15 -31.49 -2.35
CA GLY A 368 32.45 -32.72 -3.10
C GLY A 368 32.62 -33.96 -2.23
N ALA A 369 32.98 -33.79 -0.95
CA ALA A 369 33.10 -34.89 0.02
C ALA A 369 31.73 -35.43 0.44
N ASN A 370 30.73 -34.57 0.63
CA ASN A 370 29.39 -34.98 1.06
C ASN A 370 28.56 -35.62 -0.08
N GLY A 371 28.72 -35.15 -1.32
CA GLY A 371 28.01 -35.74 -2.48
C GLY A 371 28.41 -37.18 -2.82
N ASN A 372 29.62 -37.62 -2.44
CA ASN A 372 30.08 -38.98 -2.67
C ASN A 372 29.64 -39.97 -1.56
N ALA A 373 29.22 -39.49 -0.39
CA ALA A 373 28.71 -40.34 0.69
C ALA A 373 27.24 -40.75 0.44
N GLU A 374 26.44 -39.87 -0.15
CA GLU A 374 25.02 -40.11 -0.46
C GLU A 374 24.83 -41.08 -1.64
N LEU A 375 25.81 -41.16 -2.55
CA LEU A 375 25.83 -42.11 -3.67
C LEU A 375 26.26 -43.53 -3.24
N ALA A 376 26.80 -43.72 -2.04
CA ALA A 376 27.25 -45.03 -1.55
C ALA A 376 26.16 -45.84 -0.83
N ASP A 377 25.07 -45.19 -0.38
CA ASP A 377 24.00 -45.84 0.42
C ASP A 377 22.75 -46.21 -0.41
N GLY A 378 22.74 -45.91 -1.71
CA GLY A 378 21.59 -46.10 -2.60
C GLY A 378 21.62 -47.33 -3.52
N SER A 379 22.63 -48.21 -3.43
CA SER A 379 22.79 -49.34 -4.38
C SER A 379 22.66 -50.72 -3.73
N GLY A 380 21.42 -51.11 -3.42
CA GLY A 380 21.10 -52.49 -3.07
C GLY A 380 19.62 -52.80 -3.30
N GLY A 381 19.28 -53.45 -4.42
CA GLY A 381 17.94 -54.02 -4.62
C GLY A 381 17.44 -54.11 -6.06
N GLU A 382 17.97 -55.10 -6.78
CA GLU A 382 17.34 -55.93 -7.83
C GLU A 382 16.40 -55.33 -8.90
N SER A 383 16.87 -55.49 -10.14
CA SER A 383 16.14 -55.51 -11.40
C SER A 383 15.09 -56.64 -11.50
N GLY A 384 13.89 -56.32 -11.99
CA GLY A 384 12.89 -57.28 -12.44
C GLY A 384 11.93 -56.66 -13.47
N VAL A 385 12.04 -57.12 -14.70
CA VAL A 385 11.30 -56.67 -15.90
C VAL A 385 9.93 -57.40 -15.98
N THR A 386 8.89 -56.69 -16.46
CA THR A 386 7.84 -57.08 -17.45
C THR A 386 6.36 -56.84 -17.06
N ASP A 387 5.66 -56.19 -18.01
CA ASP A 387 4.33 -56.49 -18.58
C ASP A 387 3.02 -55.89 -17.99
N GLY A 388 2.41 -54.99 -18.80
CA GLY A 388 1.05 -55.17 -19.35
C GLY A 388 -0.21 -54.87 -18.53
N GLY A 389 -0.93 -53.78 -18.88
CA GLY A 389 -2.41 -53.72 -18.79
C GLY A 389 -3.04 -52.45 -18.17
N PRO A 390 -4.26 -52.04 -18.57
CA PRO A 390 -4.69 -50.62 -18.64
C PRO A 390 -5.53 -50.08 -17.46
N LEU A 391 -5.62 -48.74 -17.39
CA LEU A 391 -6.39 -47.85 -16.49
C LEU A 391 -7.86 -48.25 -16.23
N PRO A 392 -8.46 -47.78 -15.11
CA PRO A 392 -9.43 -46.66 -15.18
C PRO A 392 -9.37 -45.71 -13.94
N PRO A 393 -10.29 -44.74 -13.72
CA PRO A 393 -10.09 -43.30 -13.89
C PRO A 393 -10.12 -42.47 -12.59
N ASP A 394 -9.74 -41.18 -12.70
CA ASP A 394 -9.86 -40.13 -11.66
C ASP A 394 -11.30 -39.94 -11.15
N PRO A 395 -11.47 -39.28 -9.98
CA PRO A 395 -11.80 -37.84 -10.08
C PRO A 395 -11.24 -36.93 -8.96
N ALA A 396 -11.00 -35.67 -9.38
CA ALA A 396 -11.03 -34.42 -8.61
C ALA A 396 -9.86 -34.19 -7.61
N THR A 397 -9.21 -33.03 -7.51
CA THR A 397 -9.73 -31.66 -7.62
C THR A 397 -8.58 -30.64 -7.70
N SER A 398 -8.82 -29.54 -8.41
CA SER A 398 -8.37 -28.14 -8.20
C SER A 398 -6.90 -27.71 -8.35
N ALA A 399 -6.72 -26.84 -9.37
CA ALA A 399 -5.99 -25.54 -9.39
C ALA A 399 -4.46 -25.56 -9.15
N GLY A 400 -3.61 -25.13 -10.08
CA GLY A 400 -3.59 -23.83 -10.80
C GLY A 400 -2.60 -22.93 -10.06
N ASP A 401 -1.29 -23.07 -10.29
CA ASP A 401 -0.46 -22.32 -11.25
C ASP A 401 -0.56 -20.79 -11.08
N ASP A 402 0.52 -20.19 -10.56
CA ASP A 402 0.84 -18.78 -10.77
C ASP A 402 2.36 -18.59 -10.67
N GLY A 403 2.97 -18.38 -11.84
CA GLY A 403 4.41 -18.21 -12.02
C GLY A 403 4.72 -17.36 -13.25
N SER A 404 4.59 -16.04 -13.07
CA SER A 404 5.43 -14.98 -13.65
C SER A 404 5.87 -15.09 -15.13
N GLY A 405 5.29 -14.23 -15.97
CA GLY A 405 5.82 -13.89 -17.29
C GLY A 405 5.79 -12.38 -17.51
N VAL A 406 6.96 -11.76 -17.43
CA VAL A 406 7.23 -10.35 -17.76
C VAL A 406 7.32 -10.19 -19.27
N GLU A 407 6.65 -9.19 -19.85
CA GLU A 407 6.96 -8.71 -21.20
C GLU A 407 7.01 -7.18 -21.26
N ILE A 408 8.05 -6.69 -21.91
CA ILE A 408 8.49 -5.29 -22.05
C ILE A 408 8.17 -4.83 -23.47
N VAL A 409 7.52 -3.66 -23.64
CA VAL A 409 7.59 -2.81 -24.85
C VAL A 409 7.38 -1.36 -24.40
N ASP A 410 8.43 -0.55 -24.24
CA ASP A 410 9.01 0.41 -25.20
C ASP A 410 8.02 1.44 -25.80
N SER A 411 8.15 2.72 -25.40
CA SER A 411 7.84 3.89 -26.22
C SER A 411 8.55 5.14 -25.66
N ALA A 412 9.31 5.80 -26.53
CA ALA A 412 10.09 7.00 -26.25
C ALA A 412 9.30 8.31 -26.49
N ASP A 413 9.35 9.19 -25.48
CA ASP A 413 9.72 10.64 -25.49
C ASP A 413 8.85 11.69 -26.28
N PRO A 414 9.03 13.01 -26.09
CA PRO A 414 8.36 13.86 -25.10
C PRO A 414 7.64 15.08 -25.73
N ARG A 415 6.89 15.87 -24.94
CA ARG A 415 6.93 17.35 -25.02
C ARG A 415 6.10 18.07 -23.94
N SER A 416 6.66 19.22 -23.59
CA SER A 416 6.34 20.23 -22.59
C SER A 416 5.13 21.11 -22.90
N ASP A 417 4.40 21.45 -21.84
CA ASP A 417 4.09 22.80 -21.34
C ASP A 417 3.53 23.87 -22.32
N SER A 418 2.27 24.27 -22.09
CA SER A 418 1.84 25.68 -22.10
C SER A 418 0.39 25.84 -21.63
N THR A 419 0.26 26.60 -20.54
CA THR A 419 -0.89 27.39 -20.05
C THR A 419 -1.63 28.19 -21.13
N ASP A 420 -2.97 28.23 -21.06
CA ASP A 420 -3.76 29.49 -21.03
C ASP A 420 -5.27 29.19 -20.87
N GLY A 421 -5.90 29.86 -19.91
CA GLY A 421 -7.35 29.87 -19.69
C GLY A 421 -7.74 31.07 -18.80
N PRO A 422 -8.75 31.88 -19.17
CA PRO A 422 -8.82 33.29 -18.77
C PRO A 422 -9.60 33.56 -17.47
N GLU A 423 -9.20 34.63 -16.76
CA GLU A 423 -9.92 35.25 -15.66
C GLU A 423 -11.27 35.86 -16.09
N PRO A 424 -12.26 35.96 -15.18
CA PRO A 424 -13.26 37.01 -15.24
C PRO A 424 -13.02 38.08 -14.16
N SER A 425 -13.09 39.30 -14.67
CA SER A 425 -13.01 40.62 -14.06
C SER A 425 -14.01 40.89 -12.93
N VAL A 426 -13.52 41.62 -11.92
CA VAL A 426 -14.28 42.29 -10.87
C VAL A 426 -14.92 43.55 -11.43
N GLU A 427 -16.24 43.63 -11.43
CA GLU A 427 -16.99 44.89 -11.56
C GLU A 427 -17.36 45.40 -10.17
N SER A 428 -16.98 46.65 -9.94
CA SER A 428 -17.33 47.48 -8.80
C SER A 428 -18.41 48.45 -9.20
N GLU A 429 -19.61 48.35 -8.63
CA GLU A 429 -20.52 49.49 -8.48
C GLU A 429 -21.27 49.43 -7.15
N SER A 430 -21.59 50.63 -6.71
CA SER A 430 -21.90 51.13 -5.37
C SER A 430 -23.42 51.24 -5.09
N GLU A 431 -23.73 51.70 -3.87
CA GLU A 431 -25.03 52.19 -3.35
C GLU A 431 -25.90 51.09 -2.71
N SER A 432 -26.56 51.25 -1.56
CA SER A 432 -26.89 52.40 -0.69
C SER A 432 -27.45 51.89 0.65
N GLU A 433 -27.66 52.84 1.58
CA GLU A 433 -28.61 52.87 2.72
C GLU A 433 -27.98 52.83 4.15
N THR A 434 -27.80 53.99 4.79
CA THR A 434 -28.73 54.71 5.71
C THR A 434 -29.11 53.97 7.01
N ALA A 435 -28.50 54.39 8.12
CA ALA A 435 -29.10 54.61 9.45
C ALA A 435 -27.97 55.04 10.41
N SER A 436 -28.08 55.92 11.40
CA SER A 436 -29.00 56.97 11.80
C SER A 436 -28.26 57.71 12.93
N ASP A 437 -28.52 59.00 13.05
CA ASP A 437 -27.97 59.99 14.01
C ASP A 437 -28.39 59.71 15.49
N PRO A 438 -27.99 60.51 16.51
CA PRO A 438 -27.56 60.03 17.82
C PRO A 438 -28.50 60.48 18.95
N ASP A 439 -28.03 60.31 20.19
CA ASP A 439 -28.45 61.03 21.40
C ASP A 439 -29.89 60.83 21.93
N HIS A 440 -29.98 60.08 23.04
CA HIS A 440 -30.84 60.47 24.16
C HIS A 440 -30.28 59.99 25.51
N ASP A 441 -29.66 60.94 26.21
CA ASP A 441 -29.82 61.36 27.61
C ASP A 441 -30.32 60.39 28.71
N SER A 442 -29.67 60.55 29.89
CA SER A 442 -30.20 60.42 31.27
C SER A 442 -30.50 59.03 31.85
N SER A 443 -29.59 58.53 32.71
CA SER A 443 -29.76 58.35 34.18
C SER A 443 -28.79 57.32 34.77
#